data_AF-A0A2M8BGD8-F1
#
_entry.id   AF-A0A2M8BGD8-F1
#
_cell.length_a   1.000
_cell.length_b   1.000
_cell.length_c   1.000
_cell.angle_alpha   90.00
_cell.angle_beta   90.00
_cell.angle_gamma   90.00
#
_symmetry.space_group_name_H-M   'P 1'
#
loop_
_entity.id
_entity.type
_entity.pdbx_description
1 polymer ?
#
loop_
_entity_poly.entity_id
_entity_poly.type
_entity_poly.pdbx_seq_one_letter_code
_entity_poly.pdbx_strand_id
1 'polypeptide(L)'
;MSLENRQNQHFHDVSFNASKRYDVLVRSSNVGFRLADGAARALILNLKTNSMLLPEEEAIGDGFVEVYCKAGPAAHDIFTPRTFPTELAVFKEAAVYFGEPVELSYGAGIRTAFYLEFRGCLFDEPLGSFKKLLKTIINIRTLVSVREHTELPERRKSAEGWQT
;
A
#
# COMPACT_ATOMS: atom_id res chain seq x y z
N MET A 1 -39.13 -1.22 -19.10
CA MET A 1 -38.87 -2.06 -17.91
C MET A 1 -38.27 -3.37 -18.40
N SER A 2 -37.09 -3.85 -18.00
CA SER A 2 -36.00 -3.26 -17.19
C SER A 2 -34.64 -3.73 -17.74
N LEU A 3 -33.61 -2.92 -17.51
CA LEU A 3 -32.22 -3.05 -17.98
C LEU A 3 -31.34 -3.78 -16.94
N GLU A 4 -31.87 -4.74 -16.19
CA GLU A 4 -31.23 -5.20 -14.94
C GLU A 4 -30.43 -6.51 -15.01
N ASN A 5 -30.13 -7.07 -16.19
CA ASN A 5 -29.53 -8.41 -16.26
C ASN A 5 -28.11 -8.51 -16.86
N ARG A 6 -27.28 -7.45 -16.80
CA ARG A 6 -25.92 -7.48 -17.39
C ARG A 6 -24.79 -6.86 -16.56
N GLN A 7 -24.79 -6.94 -15.23
CA GLN A 7 -23.64 -6.48 -14.41
C GLN A 7 -23.31 -7.39 -13.21
N ASN A 8 -23.30 -8.72 -13.38
CA ASN A 8 -22.78 -9.64 -12.36
C ASN A 8 -21.83 -10.68 -12.98
N GLN A 9 -20.75 -10.21 -13.62
CA GLN A 9 -19.67 -11.11 -14.07
C GLN A 9 -18.33 -10.67 -13.47
N HIS A 10 -17.77 -11.61 -12.70
CA HIS A 10 -16.39 -11.67 -12.17
C HIS A 10 -15.98 -10.62 -11.13
N PHE A 11 -16.56 -10.72 -9.94
CA PHE A 11 -15.74 -10.55 -8.73
C PHE A 11 -15.12 -11.92 -8.46
N HIS A 12 -13.80 -12.05 -8.61
CA HIS A 12 -13.08 -13.20 -8.06
C HIS A 12 -13.46 -13.31 -6.59
N ASP A 13 -13.88 -14.51 -6.15
CA ASP A 13 -14.00 -14.83 -4.74
C ASP A 13 -12.62 -14.59 -4.12
N VAL A 14 -12.46 -13.44 -3.46
CA VAL A 14 -11.25 -13.12 -2.71
C VAL A 14 -11.21 -14.13 -1.57
N SER A 15 -10.36 -15.15 -1.70
CA SER A 15 -10.30 -16.25 -0.75
C SER A 15 -9.71 -15.75 0.56
N PHE A 16 -10.58 -15.36 1.48
CA PHE A 16 -10.23 -15.05 2.86
C PHE A 16 -9.69 -16.32 3.52
N ASN A 17 -8.42 -16.29 3.93
CA ASN A 17 -7.83 -17.34 4.76
C ASN A 17 -7.18 -16.69 5.98
N ALA A 18 -7.84 -16.75 7.13
CA ALA A 18 -7.34 -16.16 8.38
C ALA A 18 -5.96 -16.71 8.82
N SER A 19 -5.57 -17.89 8.35
CA SER A 19 -4.27 -18.51 8.67
C SER A 19 -3.13 -18.04 7.76
N LYS A 20 -3.42 -17.49 6.58
CA LYS A 20 -2.42 -17.03 5.62
C LYS A 20 -2.45 -15.52 5.51
N ARG A 21 -1.27 -14.93 5.52
CA ARG A 21 -1.10 -13.49 5.30
C ARG A 21 -0.15 -13.25 4.14
N TYR A 22 -0.27 -12.09 3.51
CA TYR A 22 0.50 -11.73 2.32
C TYR A 22 1.21 -10.40 2.51
N ASP A 23 2.38 -10.24 1.90
CA ASP A 23 2.95 -8.92 1.67
C ASP A 23 2.57 -8.47 0.26
N VAL A 24 1.98 -7.28 0.16
CA VAL A 24 1.47 -6.68 -1.07
C VAL A 24 2.25 -5.41 -1.36
N LEU A 25 3.08 -5.46 -2.39
CA LEU A 25 3.87 -4.35 -2.87
C LEU A 25 3.18 -3.65 -4.03
N VAL A 26 2.96 -2.34 -3.89
CA VAL A 26 2.47 -1.46 -4.95
C VAL A 26 3.56 -0.47 -5.33
N ARG A 27 3.93 -0.47 -6.62
CA ARG A 27 4.96 0.43 -7.16
C ARG A 27 4.55 0.97 -8.52
N SER A 28 5.32 1.93 -9.04
CA SER A 28 5.14 2.37 -10.42
C SER A 28 5.56 1.28 -11.41
N SER A 29 4.83 1.18 -12.52
CA SER A 29 5.22 0.41 -13.71
C SER A 29 6.35 1.09 -14.50
N ASN A 30 6.52 2.41 -14.34
CA ASN A 30 7.54 3.17 -15.04
C ASN A 30 8.86 3.08 -14.26
N VAL A 31 9.86 2.46 -14.89
CA VAL A 31 11.23 2.41 -14.35
C VAL A 31 11.76 3.83 -14.20
N GLY A 32 12.32 4.16 -13.03
CA GLY A 32 12.85 5.49 -12.75
C GLY A 32 11.80 6.55 -12.41
N PHE A 33 10.52 6.17 -12.25
CA PHE A 33 9.50 7.09 -11.74
C PHE A 33 9.89 7.65 -10.38
N ARG A 34 9.86 8.97 -10.25
CA ARG A 34 10.02 9.70 -8.98
C ARG A 34 8.74 10.47 -8.71
N LEU A 35 8.31 10.50 -7.45
CA LEU A 35 7.18 11.32 -7.06
C LEU A 35 7.55 12.80 -7.20
N ALA A 36 6.57 13.60 -7.63
CA ALA A 36 6.67 15.05 -7.52
C ALA A 36 6.71 15.47 -6.05
N ASP A 37 7.33 16.62 -5.79
CA ASP A 37 7.44 17.17 -4.43
C ASP A 37 6.07 17.28 -3.77
N GLY A 38 5.98 16.82 -2.52
CA GLY A 38 4.74 16.83 -1.73
C GLY A 38 3.70 15.76 -2.13
N ALA A 39 3.82 15.09 -3.27
CA ALA A 39 2.85 14.09 -3.72
C ALA A 39 2.76 12.88 -2.76
N ALA A 40 3.90 12.45 -2.20
CA ALA A 40 3.93 11.38 -1.20
C ALA A 40 3.15 11.77 0.07
N ARG A 41 3.37 12.99 0.57
CA ARG A 41 2.67 13.51 1.75
C ARG A 41 1.17 13.68 1.47
N ALA A 42 0.81 14.14 0.28
CA ALA A 42 -0.59 14.24 -0.15
C ALA A 42 -1.27 12.86 -0.20
N LEU A 43 -0.56 11.83 -0.69
CA LEU A 43 -1.04 10.44 -0.65
C LEU A 43 -1.27 9.97 0.79
N ILE A 44 -0.26 10.09 1.66
CA ILE A 44 -0.37 9.66 3.06
C ILE A 44 -1.51 10.39 3.77
N LEU A 45 -1.63 11.71 3.57
CA LEU A 45 -2.71 12.52 4.13
C LEU A 45 -4.07 12.06 3.62
N ASN A 46 -4.21 11.80 2.32
CA ASN A 46 -5.46 11.31 1.75
C ASN A 46 -5.85 9.94 2.33
N LEU A 47 -4.92 9.00 2.44
CA LEU A 47 -5.17 7.69 3.02
C LEU A 47 -5.52 7.77 4.51
N LYS A 48 -4.92 8.71 5.24
CA LYS A 48 -5.27 9.02 6.63
C LYS A 48 -6.67 9.62 6.76
N THR A 49 -7.01 10.61 5.95
CA THR A 49 -8.33 11.26 5.96
C THR A 49 -9.45 10.26 5.63
N ASN A 50 -9.20 9.33 4.71
CA ASN A 50 -10.12 8.24 4.41
C ASN A 50 -10.07 7.09 5.42
N SER A 51 -9.34 7.23 6.53
CA SER A 51 -9.22 6.22 7.59
C SER A 51 -8.70 4.85 7.11
N MET A 52 -7.97 4.82 5.99
CA MET A 52 -7.39 3.60 5.41
C MET A 52 -6.05 3.25 6.07
N LEU A 53 -5.22 4.27 6.33
CA LEU A 53 -3.92 4.15 6.99
C LEU A 53 -3.84 5.12 8.18
N LEU A 54 -3.11 4.75 9.22
CA LEU A 54 -2.76 5.65 10.32
C LEU A 54 -1.24 5.71 10.45
N PRO A 55 -0.59 6.82 10.05
CA PRO A 55 0.86 6.99 10.23
C PRO A 55 1.25 6.91 11.71
N GLU A 56 2.33 6.19 12.01
CA GLU A 56 2.83 5.99 13.37
C GLU A 56 4.28 6.47 13.54
N GLU A 57 5.16 6.08 12.61
CA GLU A 57 6.59 6.39 12.67
C GLU A 57 7.09 6.82 11.29
N GLU A 58 8.11 7.67 11.27
CA GLU A 58 8.77 8.14 10.07
C GLU A 58 10.28 7.92 10.20
N ALA A 59 10.87 7.21 9.25
CA ALA A 59 12.31 7.08 9.09
C ALA A 59 12.78 8.06 8.02
N ILE A 60 13.63 9.01 8.41
CA ILE A 60 14.17 10.05 7.52
C ILE A 60 15.66 9.86 7.40
N GLY A 61 16.16 9.70 6.18
CA GLY A 61 17.60 9.67 5.91
C GLY A 61 17.99 10.61 4.79
N ASP A 62 19.28 10.62 4.47
CA ASP A 62 19.80 11.43 3.37
C ASP A 62 19.22 10.93 2.04
N GLY A 63 18.31 11.70 1.45
CA GLY A 63 17.64 11.38 0.19
C GLY A 63 16.46 10.42 0.29
N PHE A 64 15.95 10.07 1.48
CA PHE A 64 14.73 9.26 1.58
C PHE A 64 13.86 9.55 2.80
N VAL A 65 12.58 9.19 2.64
CA VAL A 65 11.61 9.10 3.72
C VAL A 65 10.86 7.79 3.59
N GLU A 66 10.67 7.10 4.71
CA GLU A 66 9.77 5.96 4.82
C GLU A 66 8.81 6.17 5.99
N VAL A 67 7.51 6.14 5.71
CA VAL A 67 6.46 6.32 6.72
C VAL A 67 5.80 4.97 6.99
N TYR A 68 5.88 4.53 8.25
CA TYR A 68 5.21 3.34 8.75
C TYR A 68 3.82 3.68 9.26
N CYS A 69 2.86 2.88 8.85
CA CYS A 69 1.45 3.07 9.16
C CYS A 69 0.86 1.78 9.72
N LYS A 70 -0.10 1.90 10.64
CA LYS A 70 -1.01 0.80 10.97
C LYS A 70 -2.31 0.89 10.16
N ALA A 71 -3.10 -0.17 10.21
CA ALA A 71 -4.45 -0.20 9.66
C ALA A 71 -5.36 0.80 10.35
N GLY A 72 -6.06 1.62 9.56
CA GLY A 72 -7.16 2.45 10.05
C GLY A 72 -8.50 1.69 10.03
N PRO A 73 -9.57 2.28 10.59
CA PRO A 73 -10.91 1.66 10.62
C PRO A 73 -11.46 1.26 9.24
N ALA A 74 -11.08 1.97 8.18
CA ALA A 74 -11.49 1.73 6.80
C ALA A 74 -10.39 1.06 5.96
N ALA A 75 -9.38 0.44 6.58
CA ALA A 75 -8.30 -0.25 5.86
C ALA A 75 -8.78 -1.34 4.89
N HIS A 76 -9.96 -1.92 5.15
CA HIS A 76 -10.55 -2.95 4.31
C HIS A 76 -10.93 -2.42 2.92
N ASP A 77 -11.23 -1.12 2.78
CA ASP A 77 -11.59 -0.49 1.50
C ASP A 77 -10.46 -0.54 0.46
N ILE A 78 -9.22 -0.79 0.91
CA ILE A 78 -8.08 -1.02 0.01
C ILE A 78 -8.25 -2.35 -0.75
N PHE A 79 -8.89 -3.36 -0.14
CA PHE A 79 -8.86 -4.75 -0.60
C PHE A 79 -10.24 -5.35 -0.88
N THR A 80 -11.31 -4.88 -0.26
CA THR A 80 -12.66 -5.42 -0.44
C THR A 80 -13.73 -4.33 -0.42
N PRO A 81 -14.74 -4.38 -1.33
CA PRO A 81 -15.83 -3.40 -1.34
C PRO A 81 -16.89 -3.70 -0.27
N ARG A 82 -16.81 -4.85 0.40
CA ARG A 82 -17.73 -5.24 1.46
C ARG A 82 -17.17 -4.75 2.79
N THR A 83 -18.06 -4.21 3.63
CA THR A 83 -17.73 -3.95 5.03
C THR A 83 -17.14 -5.23 5.63
N PHE A 84 -15.97 -5.11 6.23
CA PHE A 84 -15.23 -6.24 6.77
C PHE A 84 -15.28 -6.20 8.30
N PRO A 85 -16.22 -6.92 8.93
CA PRO A 85 -16.31 -6.97 10.37
C PRO A 85 -15.32 -8.00 10.89
N THR A 86 -14.12 -7.59 11.29
CA THR A 86 -13.24 -8.49 12.03
C THR A 86 -12.50 -7.79 13.14
N GLU A 87 -12.24 -8.53 14.22
CA GLU A 87 -11.31 -8.17 15.29
C GLU A 87 -9.84 -8.15 14.80
N LEU A 88 -9.56 -8.68 13.61
CA LEU A 88 -8.23 -8.76 13.04
C LEU A 88 -7.90 -7.51 12.20
N ALA A 89 -6.66 -7.02 12.36
CA ALA A 89 -6.15 -5.99 11.47
C ALA A 89 -6.02 -6.53 10.03
N VAL A 90 -6.54 -5.74 9.07
CA VAL A 90 -6.53 -6.03 7.62
C VAL A 90 -5.11 -6.28 7.10
N PHE A 91 -4.15 -5.53 7.62
CA PHE A 91 -2.72 -5.75 7.46
C PHE A 91 -2.02 -5.40 8.79
N LYS A 92 -0.82 -5.93 9.02
CA LYS A 92 -0.06 -5.69 10.26
C LYS A 92 0.60 -4.31 10.24
N GLU A 93 1.22 -3.96 9.12
CA GLU A 93 1.92 -2.70 8.91
C GLU A 93 1.82 -2.30 7.43
N ALA A 94 1.83 -1.01 7.13
CA ALA A 94 2.09 -0.51 5.79
C ALA A 94 3.30 0.42 5.81
N ALA A 95 4.09 0.41 4.75
CA ALA A 95 5.23 1.29 4.56
C ALA A 95 5.07 2.10 3.27
N VAL A 96 5.19 3.42 3.37
CA VAL A 96 5.21 4.33 2.23
C VAL A 96 6.61 4.90 2.09
N TYR A 97 7.31 4.49 1.04
CA TYR A 97 8.66 4.94 0.76
C TYR A 97 8.68 5.93 -0.40
N PHE A 98 9.47 6.98 -0.25
CA PHE A 98 9.80 7.89 -1.34
C PHE A 98 11.20 8.48 -1.15
N GLY A 99 11.98 8.56 -2.23
CA GLY A 99 13.35 9.05 -2.15
C GLY A 99 14.25 8.58 -3.29
N GLU A 100 15.50 8.31 -2.97
CA GLU A 100 16.45 7.68 -3.86
C GLU A 100 16.01 6.25 -4.26
N PRO A 101 16.31 5.77 -5.48
CA PRO A 101 15.88 4.45 -5.89
C PRO A 101 16.49 3.32 -5.04
N VAL A 102 15.65 2.48 -4.43
CA VAL A 102 16.07 1.31 -3.64
C VAL A 102 15.67 0.01 -4.31
N GLU A 103 16.48 -1.02 -4.11
CA GLU A 103 16.14 -2.39 -4.48
C GLU A 103 15.23 -3.02 -3.42
N LEU A 104 14.24 -3.79 -3.88
CA LEU A 104 13.24 -4.42 -3.03
C LEU A 104 13.48 -5.93 -2.95
N SER A 105 13.17 -6.52 -1.81
CA SER A 105 13.35 -7.96 -1.59
C SER A 105 12.41 -8.85 -2.43
N TYR A 106 11.40 -8.26 -3.05
CA TYR A 106 10.48 -8.93 -3.99
C TYR A 106 9.83 -7.91 -4.94
N GLY A 107 9.14 -8.40 -5.96
CA GLY A 107 8.51 -7.55 -6.98
C GLY A 107 9.41 -7.17 -8.16
N ALA A 108 10.34 -8.08 -8.50
CA ALA A 108 11.23 -8.12 -9.66
C ALA A 108 12.18 -6.91 -9.82
N GLY A 109 13.41 -7.08 -9.33
CA GLY A 109 14.71 -6.62 -9.87
C GLY A 109 14.92 -5.15 -10.25
N ILE A 110 13.94 -4.29 -10.01
CA ILE A 110 13.93 -2.90 -10.45
C ILE A 110 14.02 -2.02 -9.22
N ARG A 111 15.05 -1.16 -9.20
CA ARG A 111 15.17 -0.10 -8.20
C ARG A 111 14.01 0.88 -8.36
N THR A 112 13.32 1.21 -7.27
CA THR A 112 12.19 2.14 -7.28
C THR A 112 12.42 3.28 -6.30
N ALA A 113 12.09 4.50 -6.73
CA ALA A 113 12.11 5.70 -5.88
C ALA A 113 10.79 5.91 -5.12
N PHE A 114 9.80 5.03 -5.35
CA PHE A 114 8.53 5.03 -4.65
C PHE A 114 7.97 3.61 -4.50
N TYR A 115 7.45 3.28 -3.32
CA TYR A 115 6.53 2.17 -3.14
C TYR A 115 5.55 2.42 -2.00
N LEU A 116 4.44 1.71 -2.06
CA LEU A 116 3.53 1.47 -0.97
C LEU A 116 3.48 -0.04 -0.75
N GLU A 117 3.91 -0.48 0.42
CA GLU A 117 3.91 -1.89 0.80
C GLU A 117 2.93 -2.10 1.94
N PHE A 118 2.07 -3.12 1.83
CA PHE A 118 1.24 -3.59 2.92
C PHE A 118 1.76 -4.95 3.36
N ARG A 119 2.04 -5.11 4.65
CA ARG A 119 2.70 -6.28 5.23
C ARG A 119 1.72 -7.07 6.08
N GLY A 120 1.70 -8.38 5.88
CA GLY A 120 0.81 -9.27 6.61
C GLY A 120 -0.67 -9.01 6.34
N CYS A 121 -1.05 -8.71 5.10
CA CYS A 121 -2.41 -8.54 4.63
C CYS A 121 -3.23 -9.83 4.73
N LEU A 122 -4.51 -9.71 5.02
CA LEU A 122 -5.49 -10.80 4.88
C LEU A 122 -5.85 -11.09 3.41
N PHE A 123 -5.51 -10.16 2.52
CA PHE A 123 -5.83 -10.17 1.09
C PHE A 123 -4.54 -10.04 0.29
N ASP A 124 -4.46 -10.71 -0.86
CA ASP A 124 -3.29 -10.74 -1.74
C ASP A 124 -3.33 -9.65 -2.82
N GLU A 125 -4.47 -9.03 -3.10
CA GLU A 125 -4.58 -8.00 -4.14
C GLU A 125 -5.44 -6.79 -3.72
N PRO A 126 -4.99 -5.55 -3.99
CA PRO A 126 -5.81 -4.37 -3.74
C PRO A 126 -6.85 -4.17 -4.84
N LEU A 127 -7.96 -3.52 -4.50
CA LEU A 127 -9.06 -3.24 -5.43
C LEU A 127 -8.66 -2.33 -6.59
N GLY A 128 -9.38 -2.50 -7.69
CA GLY A 128 -9.31 -1.57 -8.82
C GLY A 128 -9.65 -0.12 -8.44
N SER A 129 -10.57 0.10 -7.49
CA SER A 129 -10.89 1.44 -6.97
C SER A 129 -9.70 2.07 -6.25
N PHE A 130 -8.98 1.29 -5.44
CA PHE A 130 -7.76 1.74 -4.78
C PHE A 130 -6.65 2.05 -5.78
N LYS A 131 -6.43 1.18 -6.78
CA LYS A 131 -5.47 1.44 -7.87
C LYS A 131 -5.82 2.72 -8.64
N LYS A 132 -7.11 2.99 -8.87
CA LYS A 132 -7.57 4.26 -9.47
C LYS A 132 -7.29 5.45 -8.58
N LEU A 133 -7.52 5.35 -7.27
CA LEU A 133 -7.18 6.40 -6.29
C LEU A 133 -5.70 6.76 -6.36
N LEU A 134 -4.81 5.76 -6.35
CA LEU A 134 -3.36 5.98 -6.49
C LEU A 134 -3.02 6.69 -7.81
N LYS A 135 -3.61 6.25 -8.92
CA LYS A 135 -3.43 6.94 -10.21
C LYS A 135 -3.90 8.40 -10.14
N THR A 136 -5.00 8.70 -9.46
CA THR A 136 -5.50 10.08 -9.34
C THR A 136 -4.58 10.96 -8.49
N ILE A 137 -4.06 10.46 -7.38
CA ILE A 137 -3.30 11.28 -6.42
C ILE A 137 -1.87 11.49 -6.91
N ILE A 138 -1.20 10.43 -7.35
CA ILE A 138 0.24 10.45 -7.65
C ILE A 138 0.57 10.16 -9.12
N ASN A 139 -0.44 10.10 -9.98
CA ASN A 139 -0.31 9.93 -11.43
C ASN A 139 0.56 8.75 -11.86
N ILE A 140 0.42 7.61 -11.18
CA ILE A 140 1.14 6.37 -11.54
C ILE A 140 0.23 5.34 -12.18
N ARG A 141 0.80 4.58 -13.10
CA ARG A 141 0.30 3.24 -13.44
C ARG A 141 0.95 2.24 -12.49
N THR A 142 0.14 1.57 -11.69
CA THR A 142 0.62 0.66 -10.64
C THR A 142 0.99 -0.73 -11.18
N LEU A 143 2.04 -1.31 -10.62
CA LEU A 143 2.28 -2.75 -10.60
C LEU A 143 2.09 -3.25 -9.18
N VAL A 144 1.49 -4.43 -9.07
CA VAL A 144 1.31 -5.13 -7.81
C VAL A 144 2.19 -6.37 -7.83
N SER A 145 2.88 -6.62 -6.74
CA SER A 145 3.64 -7.84 -6.51
C SER A 145 3.28 -8.40 -5.14
N VAL A 146 3.20 -9.71 -5.03
CA VAL A 146 2.68 -10.37 -3.85
C VAL A 146 3.62 -11.50 -3.45
N ARG A 147 3.77 -11.71 -2.15
CA ARG A 147 4.38 -12.92 -1.57
C ARG A 147 3.64 -13.33 -0.31
N GLU A 148 3.87 -14.55 0.15
CA GLU A 148 3.43 -14.98 1.47
C GLU A 148 4.19 -14.21 2.56
N HIS A 149 3.47 -13.74 3.58
CA HIS A 149 4.03 -13.01 4.70
C HIS A 149 4.70 -13.97 5.68
N THR A 150 5.94 -13.69 6.05
CA THR A 150 6.67 -14.40 7.09
C THR A 150 6.66 -13.60 8.39
N GLU A 151 7.48 -12.56 8.45
CA GLU A 151 7.65 -11.66 9.58
C GLU A 151 7.75 -10.21 9.11
N LEU A 152 7.59 -9.27 10.05
CA LEU A 152 7.83 -7.87 9.73
C LEU A 152 9.34 -7.65 9.58
N PRO A 153 9.80 -7.07 8.46
CA PRO A 153 11.20 -6.73 8.31
C PRO A 153 11.59 -5.62 9.29
N GLU A 154 12.88 -5.50 9.59
CA GLU A 154 13.37 -4.38 10.38
C GLU A 154 13.04 -3.05 9.70
N ARG A 155 12.54 -2.10 10.50
CA ARG A 155 12.32 -0.72 10.03
C ARG A 155 13.66 -0.06 9.69
N ARG A 156 13.70 0.71 8.61
CA ARG A 156 14.82 1.63 8.32
C ARG A 156 14.98 2.59 9.49
N LYS A 157 16.23 2.90 9.82
CA LYS A 157 16.57 3.86 10.86
C LYS A 157 16.66 5.24 10.26
N SER A 158 16.21 6.25 10.99
CA SER A 158 16.50 7.64 10.66
C SER A 158 18.02 7.89 10.73
N ALA A 159 18.51 8.78 9.88
CA ALA A 159 19.86 9.31 10.04
C ALA A 159 19.92 10.09 11.38
N GLU A 160 20.95 9.85 12.18
CA GLU A 160 21.17 10.58 13.43
C GLU A 160 21.27 12.08 13.13
N GLY A 161 20.50 12.90 13.85
CA GLY A 161 20.59 14.37 13.79
C GLY A 161 19.44 15.10 13.09
N TRP A 162 18.44 14.40 12.53
CA TRP A 162 17.21 15.04 12.03
C TRP A 162 16.18 15.13 13.15
N GLN A 163 16.24 16.19 13.95
CA GLN A 163 15.11 16.61 14.80
C GLN A 163 14.27 17.62 14.01
N THR A 164 12.96 17.35 13.87
CA THR A 164 11.96 18.32 13.39
C THR A 164 11.74 19.45 14.39
#